data_AF-A0A957K373-F1
#
_entry.id   AF-A0A957K373-F1
#
_cell.length_a   1.000
_cell.length_b   1.000
_cell.length_c   1.000
_cell.angle_alpha   90.00
_cell.angle_beta   90.00
_cell.angle_gamma   90.00
#
_symmetry.space_group_name_H-M   'P 1'
#
loop_
_entity.id
_entity.type
_entity.pdbx_description
1 polymer ?
#
loop_
_entity_poly.entity_id
_entity_poly.type
_entity_poly.pdbx_seq_one_letter_code
_entity_poly.pdbx_strand_id
1 'polypeptide(L)'
;MNESVLNVGEKFPVHFVWHLDDGDYLRAVFPAEILELDWSMERYVLRLGPLQAGRQEAPDGEPRPDELVDRENVARLHRISGRRLKLAFEVADGRPILLRLPTLTGEHKFFFRLDPL
;
A
#
# COMPACT_ATOMS: atom_id res chain seq x y z
N MET A 1 -2.33 -4.25 -25.18
CA MET A 1 -1.25 -3.26 -25.07
C MET A 1 -0.27 -3.89 -24.10
N ASN A 2 0.94 -4.26 -24.52
CA ASN A 2 1.92 -4.83 -23.59
C ASN A 2 2.33 -3.71 -22.64
N GLU A 3 1.74 -3.64 -21.45
CA GLU A 3 2.29 -2.86 -20.35
C GLU A 3 3.67 -3.45 -20.05
N SER A 4 4.70 -2.60 -20.17
CA SER A 4 6.08 -3.00 -19.97
C SER A 4 6.27 -3.37 -18.50
N VAL A 5 6.38 -4.67 -18.20
CA VAL A 5 6.76 -5.11 -16.85
C VAL A 5 8.06 -4.40 -16.47
N LEU A 6 8.05 -3.75 -15.31
CA LEU A 6 9.19 -2.99 -14.80
C LEU A 6 10.27 -3.95 -14.29
N ASN A 7 11.52 -3.49 -14.30
CA ASN A 7 12.70 -4.28 -13.94
C ASN A 7 13.07 -4.15 -12.47
N VAL A 8 13.87 -5.11 -11.98
CA VAL A 8 14.48 -5.05 -10.64
C VAL A 8 15.27 -3.74 -10.47
N GLY A 9 15.10 -3.10 -9.31
CA GLY A 9 15.69 -1.81 -8.96
C GLY A 9 14.86 -0.59 -9.38
N GLU A 10 13.90 -0.75 -10.31
CA GLU A 10 12.97 0.32 -10.65
C GLU A 10 11.98 0.59 -9.51
N LYS A 11 11.43 1.80 -9.52
CA LYS A 11 10.48 2.27 -8.51
C LYS A 11 9.23 2.84 -9.15
N PHE A 12 8.08 2.59 -8.54
CA PHE A 12 6.81 3.18 -8.94
C PHE A 12 5.92 3.44 -7.73
N PRO A 13 4.99 4.41 -7.79
CA PRO A 13 4.07 4.66 -6.70
C PRO A 13 3.03 3.54 -6.60
N VAL A 14 2.83 3.01 -5.39
CA VAL A 14 1.74 2.09 -5.07
C VAL A 14 0.70 2.82 -4.24
N HIS A 15 -0.55 2.74 -4.70
CA HIS A 15 -1.70 3.35 -4.07
C HIS A 15 -2.45 2.29 -3.26
N PHE A 16 -2.62 2.51 -1.96
CA PHE A 16 -3.41 1.67 -1.08
C PHE A 16 -4.63 2.42 -0.56
N VAL A 17 -5.72 1.68 -0.36
CA VAL A 17 -6.95 2.16 0.26
C VAL A 17 -7.42 1.13 1.28
N TRP A 18 -7.59 1.53 2.53
CA TRP A 18 -8.22 0.70 3.55
C TRP A 18 -9.62 1.19 3.84
N HIS A 19 -10.57 0.28 3.96
CA HIS A 19 -11.87 0.57 4.54
C HIS A 19 -11.78 0.52 6.07
N LEU A 20 -12.27 1.56 6.74
CA LEU A 20 -12.32 1.67 8.20
C LEU A 20 -13.68 1.21 8.73
N ASP A 21 -13.78 0.95 10.04
CA ASP A 21 -15.00 0.38 10.64
C ASP A 21 -16.16 1.40 10.71
N ASP A 22 -15.85 2.69 10.71
CA ASP A 22 -16.81 3.81 10.67
C ASP A 22 -17.32 4.14 9.25
N GLY A 23 -16.85 3.39 8.24
CA GLY A 23 -17.20 3.59 6.84
C GLY A 23 -16.27 4.54 6.08
N ASP A 24 -15.30 5.17 6.76
CA ASP A 24 -14.30 6.00 6.13
C ASP A 24 -13.29 5.16 5.33
N TYR A 25 -12.48 5.85 4.53
CA TYR A 25 -11.35 5.29 3.82
C TYR A 25 -10.05 5.91 4.28
N LEU A 26 -9.00 5.10 4.40
CA LEU A 26 -7.64 5.58 4.55
C LEU A 26 -6.90 5.35 3.24
N ARG A 27 -6.45 6.43 2.58
CA ARG A 27 -5.63 6.34 1.37
C ARG A 27 -4.18 6.63 1.69
N ALA A 28 -3.27 5.88 1.06
CA ALA A 28 -1.86 6.14 1.16
C ALA A 28 -1.13 5.83 -0.15
N VAL A 29 -0.05 6.58 -0.40
CA VAL A 29 0.86 6.38 -1.52
C VAL A 29 2.26 6.14 -0.99
N PHE A 30 2.88 5.07 -1.46
CA PHE A 30 4.27 4.73 -1.16
C PHE A 30 5.03 4.52 -2.46
N PRO A 31 6.25 5.08 -2.63
CA PRO A 31 7.14 4.58 -3.66
C PRO A 31 7.54 3.14 -3.30
N ALA A 32 7.39 2.21 -4.24
CA ALA A 32 7.77 0.81 -4.06
C ALA A 32 8.93 0.46 -4.98
N GLU A 33 9.97 -0.17 -4.44
CA GLU A 33 11.13 -0.65 -5.19
C GLU A 33 10.98 -2.14 -5.51
N ILE A 34 11.25 -2.50 -6.75
CA ILE A 34 11.21 -3.90 -7.21
C ILE A 34 12.47 -4.61 -6.78
N LEU A 35 12.31 -5.62 -5.92
CA LEU A 35 13.41 -6.47 -5.46
C LEU A 35 13.57 -7.72 -6.34
N GLU A 36 12.46 -8.25 -6.86
CA GLU A 36 12.43 -9.51 -7.62
C GLU A 36 11.20 -9.55 -8.53
N LEU A 37 11.32 -10.26 -9.67
CA LEU A 37 10.23 -10.60 -10.57
C LEU A 37 9.90 -12.10 -10.44
N ASP A 38 8.72 -12.41 -9.91
CA ASP A 38 8.19 -13.77 -9.82
C ASP A 38 7.31 -14.04 -11.04
N TRP A 39 7.94 -14.42 -12.16
CA TRP A 39 7.26 -14.73 -13.42
C TRP A 39 6.34 -15.95 -13.34
N SER A 40 6.54 -16.84 -12.37
CA SER A 40 5.67 -18.02 -12.20
C SER A 40 4.26 -17.65 -11.74
N MET A 41 4.13 -16.50 -11.07
CA MET A 41 2.90 -16.00 -10.48
C MET A 41 2.53 -14.60 -10.98
N GLU A 42 3.28 -14.07 -11.95
CA GLU A 42 3.15 -12.74 -12.55
C GLU A 42 3.12 -11.60 -11.51
N ARG A 43 4.10 -11.59 -10.60
CA ARG A 43 4.15 -10.67 -9.45
C ARG A 43 5.51 -10.04 -9.24
N TYR A 44 5.51 -8.82 -8.72
CA TYR A 44 6.66 -8.18 -8.11
C TYR A 44 6.82 -8.62 -6.66
N VAL A 45 8.07 -8.79 -6.21
CA VAL A 45 8.42 -8.64 -4.79
C VAL A 45 8.90 -7.21 -4.59
N LEU A 46 8.25 -6.49 -3.70
CA LEU A 46 8.44 -5.05 -3.52
C LEU A 46 8.93 -4.72 -2.11
N ARG A 47 9.69 -3.63 -1.98
CA ARG A 47 9.95 -2.92 -0.71
C ARG A 47 9.26 -1.57 -0.73
N LEU A 48 8.43 -1.28 0.26
CA LEU A 48 7.82 0.03 0.43
C LEU A 48 8.86 1.05 0.92
N GLY A 49 8.89 2.23 0.32
CA GLY A 49 9.63 3.39 0.81
C GLY A 49 8.89 4.14 1.93
N PRO A 50 9.34 5.37 2.25
CA PRO A 50 8.63 6.23 3.18
C PRO A 50 7.24 6.62 2.63
N LEU A 51 6.27 6.81 3.52
CA LEU A 51 4.94 7.35 3.17
C LEU A 51 5.12 8.68 2.42
N GLN A 52 4.61 8.76 1.18
CA GLN A 52 4.69 9.97 0.36
C GLN A 52 3.48 10.86 0.56
N ALA A 53 2.29 10.26 0.67
CA ALA A 53 1.04 10.96 0.93
C ALA A 53 0.08 10.01 1.65
N GLY A 54 -0.67 10.52 2.61
CA GLY A 54 -1.74 9.78 3.29
C GLY A 54 -2.87 10.71 3.69
N ARG A 55 -4.11 10.26 3.58
CA ARG A 55 -5.30 11.00 4.01
C ARG A 55 -6.42 10.06 4.40
N GLN A 56 -7.26 10.51 5.33
CA GLN A 56 -8.54 9.87 5.63
C GLN A 56 -9.63 10.59 4.82
N GLU A 57 -10.53 9.83 4.21
CA GLU A 57 -11.68 10.30 3.43
C GLU A 57 -12.96 9.79 4.07
N ALA A 58 -13.98 10.64 4.08
CA ALA A 58 -15.34 10.23 4.42
C ALA A 58 -15.92 9.30 3.32
N PRO A 59 -17.08 8.64 3.55
CA PRO A 59 -17.66 7.70 2.59
C PRO A 59 -18.03 8.34 1.24
N ASP A 60 -18.21 9.65 1.20
CA ASP A 60 -18.47 10.45 -0.01
C ASP A 60 -17.19 10.76 -0.81
N GLY A 61 -16.01 10.40 -0.29
CA GLY A 61 -14.71 10.63 -0.91
C GLY A 61 -14.07 11.97 -0.53
N GLU A 62 -14.72 12.79 0.29
CA GLU A 62 -14.15 14.06 0.74
C GLU A 62 -13.10 13.83 1.83
N PRO A 63 -11.94 14.53 1.78
CA PRO A 63 -10.93 14.43 2.83
C PRO A 63 -11.51 14.85 4.19
N ARG A 64 -11.23 14.07 5.23
CA ARG A 64 -11.52 14.47 6.61
C ARG A 64 -10.64 15.68 6.99
N PRO A 65 -11.20 16.68 7.70
CA PRO A 65 -10.41 17.73 8.34
C PRO A 65 -9.35 17.13 9.28
N ASP A 66 -8.17 17.74 9.37
CA ASP A 66 -7.04 17.26 10.17
C ASP A 66 -7.39 16.95 11.64
N GLU A 67 -8.35 17.69 12.20
CA GLU A 67 -8.85 17.54 13.57
C GLU A 67 -9.66 16.25 13.79
N LEU A 68 -10.25 15.71 12.71
CA LEU A 68 -11.06 14.49 12.70
C LEU A 68 -10.29 13.28 12.16
N VAL A 69 -9.06 13.46 11.67
CA VAL A 69 -8.20 12.37 11.22
C VAL A 69 -7.76 11.54 12.43
N ASP A 70 -7.93 10.23 12.34
CA ASP A 70 -7.42 9.31 13.34
C ASP A 70 -5.89 9.22 13.25
N ARG A 71 -5.22 9.82 14.24
CA ARG A 71 -3.75 9.82 14.35
C ARG A 71 -3.16 8.43 14.49
N GLU A 72 -3.89 7.48 15.08
CA GLU A 72 -3.40 6.10 15.20
C GLU A 72 -3.32 5.44 13.83
N ASN A 73 -4.34 5.62 12.99
CA ASN A 73 -4.34 5.10 11.62
C ASN A 73 -3.22 5.72 10.78
N VAL A 74 -2.98 7.03 10.91
CA VAL A 74 -1.83 7.69 10.27
C VAL A 74 -0.51 7.10 10.77
N ALA A 75 -0.35 6.90 12.08
CA ALA A 75 0.85 6.28 12.64
C ALA A 75 1.05 4.85 12.11
N ARG A 76 -0.02 4.08 11.91
CA ARG A 76 0.06 2.73 11.30
C ARG A 76 0.53 2.77 9.86
N LEU A 77 0.15 3.78 9.06
CA LEU A 77 0.69 3.96 7.70
C LEU A 77 2.21 4.15 7.72
N HIS A 78 2.74 4.93 8.66
CA HIS A 78 4.19 5.10 8.79
C HIS A 78 4.91 3.80 9.19
N ARG A 79 4.27 2.92 9.98
CA ARG A 79 4.86 1.65 10.43
C ARG A 79 5.04 0.61 9.32
N ILE A 80 4.32 0.74 8.21
CA ILE A 80 4.46 -0.17 7.06
C ILE A 80 5.52 0.29 6.05
N SER A 81 6.12 1.48 6.24
CA SER A 81 7.30 1.86 5.46
C SER A 81 8.46 0.88 5.69
N GLY A 82 9.20 0.58 4.62
CA GLY A 82 10.30 -0.39 4.63
C GLY A 82 9.87 -1.86 4.50
N ARG A 83 8.58 -2.16 4.68
CA ARG A 83 8.04 -3.53 4.63
C ARG A 83 8.06 -4.11 3.22
N ARG A 84 8.10 -5.44 3.14
CA ARG A 84 8.11 -6.18 1.88
C ARG A 84 6.78 -6.89 1.61
N LEU A 85 6.37 -6.91 0.35
CA LEU A 85 5.13 -7.55 -0.09
C LEU A 85 5.22 -8.08 -1.52
N LYS A 86 4.27 -8.94 -1.90
CA LYS A 86 4.09 -9.43 -3.27
C LYS A 86 2.84 -8.84 -3.88
N LEU A 87 2.95 -8.22 -5.05
CA LEU A 87 1.82 -7.63 -5.79
C LEU A 87 1.88 -8.05 -7.27
N ALA A 88 0.72 -8.16 -7.92
CA ALA A 88 0.63 -8.50 -9.35
C ALA A 88 1.24 -7.40 -10.23
N PHE A 89 1.72 -7.73 -11.43
CA PHE A 89 2.42 -6.77 -12.29
C PHE A 89 1.58 -5.53 -12.65
N GLU A 90 0.27 -5.67 -12.72
CA GLU A 90 -0.72 -4.63 -13.03
C GLU A 90 -0.79 -3.53 -11.96
N VAL A 91 -0.19 -3.72 -10.77
CA VAL A 91 -0.09 -2.62 -9.80
C VAL A 91 0.71 -1.43 -10.34
N ALA A 92 1.60 -1.68 -11.30
CA ALA A 92 2.40 -0.62 -11.94
C ALA A 92 1.55 0.39 -12.71
N ASP A 93 0.29 0.05 -13.06
CA ASP A 93 -0.63 0.96 -13.77
C ASP A 93 -1.22 2.04 -12.84
N GLY A 94 -0.84 2.05 -11.57
CA GLY A 94 -1.23 3.08 -10.59
C GLY A 94 -2.65 2.93 -10.02
N ARG A 95 -3.35 1.83 -10.32
CA ARG A 95 -4.68 1.58 -9.76
C ARG A 95 -4.61 1.34 -8.25
N PRO A 96 -5.50 1.93 -7.44
CA PRO A 96 -5.50 1.71 -6.01
C PRO A 96 -5.83 0.27 -5.63
N ILE A 97 -5.07 -0.30 -4.69
CA ILE A 97 -5.34 -1.60 -4.11
C ILE A 97 -6.24 -1.42 -2.89
N LEU A 98 -7.42 -2.02 -2.96
CA LEU A 98 -8.36 -2.06 -1.85
C LEU A 98 -7.94 -3.14 -0.84
N LEU A 99 -7.80 -2.73 0.42
CA LEU A 99 -7.36 -3.55 1.53
C LEU A 99 -8.38 -3.45 2.68
N ARG A 100 -8.34 -4.46 3.55
CA ARG A 100 -9.14 -4.47 4.80
C ARG A 100 -8.29 -3.97 5.96
N LEU A 101 -8.89 -3.30 6.94
CA LEU A 101 -8.20 -2.79 8.13
C LEU A 101 -7.25 -3.78 8.82
N PRO A 102 -7.55 -5.10 8.93
CA PRO A 102 -6.62 -6.08 9.50
C PRO A 102 -5.23 -6.16 8.86
N THR A 103 -5.07 -5.76 7.59
CA THR A 103 -3.73 -5.72 6.96
C THR A 103 -2.90 -4.56 7.47
N LEU A 104 -3.54 -3.47 7.91
CA LEU A 104 -2.88 -2.30 8.50
C LEU A 104 -2.60 -2.49 9.98
N THR A 105 -3.47 -3.19 10.71
CA THR A 105 -3.28 -3.50 12.14
C THR A 105 -2.25 -4.61 12.38
N GLY A 106 -1.91 -5.37 11.35
CA GLY A 106 -0.97 -6.49 11.43
C GLY A 106 -1.61 -7.82 11.84
N GLU A 107 -2.91 -7.84 12.11
CA GLU A 107 -3.68 -9.08 12.31
C GLU A 107 -3.62 -9.99 11.07
N HIS A 108 -3.59 -9.39 9.88
CA HIS A 108 -3.29 -10.09 8.64
C HIS A 108 -1.87 -9.75 8.16
N LYS A 109 -1.05 -10.78 7.96
CA LYS A 109 0.40 -10.66 7.66
C LYS A 109 0.73 -10.17 6.24
N PHE A 110 -0.10 -9.35 5.61
CA PHE A 110 0.09 -8.94 4.22
C PHE A 110 1.45 -8.24 3.99
N PHE A 111 1.79 -7.27 4.84
CA PHE A 111 3.07 -6.53 4.76
C PHE A 111 4.21 -7.20 5.55
N PHE A 112 3.90 -8.15 6.43
CA PHE A 112 4.87 -8.72 7.36
C PHE A 112 5.35 -10.12 6.95
N ARG A 113 4.72 -10.72 5.94
CA ARG A 113 5.00 -12.10 5.51
C ARG A 113 6.42 -12.29 4.97
N LEU A 114 7.05 -11.24 4.46
CA LEU A 114 8.32 -11.31 3.73
C LEU A 114 9.49 -10.67 4.47
N ASP A 115 9.25 -10.17 5.68
CA ASP A 115 10.32 -9.68 6.52
C ASP A 115 10.96 -10.86 7.28
N PRO A 116 12.30 -10.94 7.37
CA PRO A 116 12.95 -11.92 8.23
C PRO A 116 12.55 -11.68 9.69
N LEU A 117 12.29 -12.77 10.43
CA LEU A 117 12.04 -12.75 11.88
C LEU A 117 13.28 -12.31 12.66
#